data_AF-A0A6S5T8R9-F1
#
_entry.id   AF-A0A6S5T8R9-F1
#
_cell.length_a   1.000
_cell.length_b   1.000
_cell.length_c   1.000
_cell.angle_alpha   90.00
_cell.angle_beta   90.00
_cell.angle_gamma   90.00
#
_symmetry.space_group_name_H-M   'P 1'
#
loop_
_entity.id
_entity.type
_entity.pdbx_description
1 polymer ?
#
loop_
_entity_poly.entity_id
_entity_poly.type
_entity_poly.pdbx_seq_one_letter_code
_entity_poly.pdbx_strand_id
1 'polypeptide(L)'
;MLIQHISDNGFAAHARSFCSSYVIDGVWTIAHEEQGRREVRSLLVALEGGYLTYMTPAGINRLLLICQAFPMSFSPLIRQLIDALRTLPGVGQKTAQRMALQLLERDRSGGLRLAQALSQAMEGVGHCRQCRTLTEQELCPQCADTRRDDTQLCVVEGPMDVYAVEQTGYRGRYFVLKGHLSPLDGLGPDAIGIPQLMARIEEQGSFTEVILATNPTVEGEATAHYIAQLLTEKGLIASRIAHGVPLGGELELVDGGTLAHAFAGRKPISL
;
A
#
# COMPACT_ATOMS: atom_id res chain seq x y z
N MET A 1 -41.46 39.88 20.63
CA MET A 1 -41.17 41.25 20.13
C MET A 1 -39.66 41.49 20.20
N LEU A 2 -38.88 40.79 19.35
CA LEU A 2 -37.43 41.01 19.18
C LEU A 2 -36.91 40.23 17.95
N ILE A 3 -37.67 40.29 16.85
CA ILE A 3 -37.32 39.70 15.54
C ILE A 3 -37.15 40.80 14.46
N GLN A 4 -37.07 42.09 14.82
CA GLN A 4 -37.20 43.17 13.82
C GLN A 4 -36.06 44.20 13.74
N HIS A 5 -34.86 43.92 14.29
CA HIS A 5 -33.74 44.89 14.22
C HIS A 5 -32.41 44.34 13.69
N ILE A 6 -32.47 43.27 12.89
CA ILE A 6 -31.30 42.76 12.13
C ILE A 6 -31.68 42.70 10.65
N SER A 7 -32.11 43.83 10.09
CA SER A 7 -32.40 43.96 8.65
C SER A 7 -31.66 45.10 7.96
N ASP A 8 -30.90 45.95 8.66
CA ASP A 8 -30.43 47.21 8.06
C ASP A 8 -28.92 47.39 7.93
N ASN A 9 -28.09 46.40 8.27
CA ASN A 9 -26.66 46.49 7.97
C ASN A 9 -26.21 45.22 7.27
N GLY A 10 -25.77 45.36 6.02
CA GLY A 10 -25.40 44.31 5.05
C GLY A 10 -24.20 43.44 5.44
N PHE A 11 -24.18 42.92 6.66
CA PHE A 11 -23.13 42.09 7.23
C PHE A 11 -23.15 40.65 6.68
N ALA A 12 -24.33 40.14 6.32
CA ALA A 12 -24.50 38.74 5.89
C ALA A 12 -24.01 38.47 4.46
N ALA A 13 -23.96 39.48 3.59
CA ALA A 13 -23.61 39.29 2.17
C ALA A 13 -22.08 39.27 1.93
N HIS A 14 -21.30 39.99 2.74
CA HIS A 14 -19.85 40.11 2.53
C HIS A 14 -19.02 38.96 3.10
N ALA A 15 -19.56 38.18 4.04
CA ALA A 15 -18.83 37.09 4.69
C ALA A 15 -18.54 35.88 3.76
N ARG A 16 -19.19 35.78 2.58
CA ARG A 16 -18.91 34.70 1.62
C ARG A 16 -17.68 34.95 0.74
N SER A 17 -17.19 36.18 0.63
CA SER A 17 -16.19 36.54 -0.39
C SER A 17 -14.76 36.70 0.13
N PHE A 18 -14.53 36.68 1.45
CA PHE A 18 -13.23 37.04 2.05
C PHE A 18 -12.47 35.87 2.70
N CYS A 19 -12.70 34.64 2.22
CA CYS A 19 -11.93 33.48 2.70
C CYS A 19 -10.59 33.29 1.97
N SER A 20 -10.01 34.37 1.43
CA SER A 20 -8.65 34.39 0.93
C SER A 20 -7.88 35.55 1.54
N SER A 21 -6.79 35.17 2.22
CA SER A 21 -5.57 35.95 2.45
C SER A 21 -5.36 36.53 3.86
N TYR A 22 -4.14 36.22 4.35
CA TYR A 22 -3.37 36.77 5.47
C TYR A 22 -3.47 36.11 6.85
N VAL A 23 -2.48 35.26 7.11
CA VAL A 23 -2.05 34.75 8.42
C VAL A 23 -0.72 35.40 8.74
N ILE A 24 -0.64 36.19 9.82
CA ILE A 24 0.62 36.52 10.48
C ILE A 24 0.36 36.40 11.99
N ASP A 25 1.10 35.53 12.68
CA ASP A 25 1.11 35.32 14.14
C ASP A 25 -0.24 35.10 14.84
N GLY A 26 -1.18 34.40 14.20
CA GLY A 26 -2.41 33.93 14.86
C GLY A 26 -3.44 35.00 15.20
N VAL A 27 -3.21 36.25 14.78
CA VAL A 27 -4.14 37.38 14.96
C VAL A 27 -4.81 37.67 13.61
N TRP A 28 -6.14 37.60 13.56
CA TRP A 28 -6.89 38.00 12.38
C TRP A 28 -7.18 39.50 12.45
N THR A 29 -6.99 40.24 11.37
CA THR A 29 -7.27 41.68 11.34
C THR A 29 -8.27 41.95 10.22
N ILE A 30 -9.48 42.40 10.59
CA ILE A 30 -10.51 42.77 9.61
C ILE A 30 -10.33 44.28 9.32
N ALA A 31 -9.89 44.61 8.12
CA ALA A 31 -9.83 46.00 7.64
C ALA A 31 -11.13 46.34 6.89
N HIS A 32 -11.76 47.47 7.24
CA HIS A 32 -12.89 48.04 6.51
C HIS A 32 -12.34 49.07 5.52
N GLU A 33 -12.78 49.02 4.25
CA GLU A 33 -12.38 50.01 3.23
C GLU A 33 -13.66 50.71 2.72
N GLU A 34 -13.93 51.90 3.25
CA GLU A 34 -14.95 52.81 2.72
C GLU A 34 -14.25 54.10 2.25
N GLN A 35 -14.53 54.49 1.00
CA GLN A 35 -14.09 55.77 0.41
C GLN A 35 -12.58 56.08 0.58
N GLY A 36 -11.71 55.10 0.32
CA GLY A 36 -10.28 55.35 0.10
C GLY A 36 -9.44 55.70 1.33
N ARG A 37 -9.94 55.53 2.56
CA ARG A 37 -9.13 55.52 3.79
C ARG A 37 -9.26 54.18 4.51
N ARG A 38 -8.12 53.53 4.77
CA ARG A 38 -8.03 52.32 5.60
C ARG A 38 -8.01 52.71 7.07
N GLU A 39 -9.07 52.40 7.80
CA GLU A 39 -9.12 52.49 9.26
C GLU A 39 -9.27 51.08 9.86
N VAL A 40 -8.35 50.68 10.73
CA VAL A 40 -8.43 49.42 11.46
C VAL A 40 -9.37 49.61 12.65
N ARG A 41 -10.55 48.99 12.62
CA ARG A 41 -11.59 49.19 13.67
C ARG A 41 -11.77 48.03 14.66
N SER A 42 -11.12 46.88 14.46
CA SER A 42 -11.28 45.74 15.38
C SER A 42 -10.07 44.82 15.40
N LEU A 43 -9.62 44.49 16.63
CA LEU A 43 -8.58 43.49 16.91
C LEU A 43 -9.26 42.18 17.33
N LEU A 44 -8.83 41.07 16.75
CA LEU A 44 -9.47 39.75 16.91
C LEU A 44 -8.48 38.86 17.67
N VAL A 45 -8.81 38.53 18.92
CA VAL A 45 -7.77 38.23 19.94
C VAL A 45 -7.59 36.73 20.21
N ALA A 46 -8.60 35.87 20.03
CA ALA A 46 -8.41 34.42 20.17
C ALA A 46 -9.64 33.63 19.70
N LEU A 47 -9.39 32.37 19.29
CA LEU A 47 -10.37 31.31 19.14
C LEU A 47 -10.19 30.32 20.31
N GLU A 48 -11.09 30.35 21.29
CA GLU A 48 -11.21 29.29 22.31
C GLU A 48 -12.66 28.79 22.34
N GLY A 49 -12.84 27.47 22.29
CA GLY A 49 -14.15 26.82 22.50
C GLY A 49 -15.24 27.13 21.46
N GLY A 50 -14.89 27.56 20.25
CA GLY A 50 -15.87 27.87 19.19
C GLY A 50 -16.49 29.27 19.26
N TYR A 51 -15.93 30.16 20.09
CA TYR A 51 -16.34 31.56 20.16
C TYR A 51 -15.25 32.46 19.60
N LEU A 52 -15.65 33.47 18.84
CA LEU A 52 -14.75 34.49 18.32
C LEU A 52 -14.87 35.74 19.19
N THR A 53 -13.79 36.08 19.88
CA THR A 53 -13.74 37.26 20.76
C THR A 53 -13.05 38.39 20.01
N TYR A 54 -13.76 39.50 19.81
CA TYR A 54 -13.23 40.70 19.18
C TYR A 54 -13.50 41.93 20.05
N MET A 55 -12.60 42.90 19.98
CA MET A 55 -12.72 44.16 20.72
C MET A 55 -13.20 45.28 19.79
N THR A 56 -14.23 46.02 20.22
CA THR A 56 -14.63 47.30 19.62
C THR A 56 -14.47 48.43 20.65
N PRO A 57 -14.46 49.72 20.23
CA PRO A 57 -14.30 50.86 21.14
C PRO A 57 -15.38 50.99 22.22
N ALA A 58 -16.50 50.26 22.11
CA ALA A 58 -17.64 50.31 23.03
C ALA A 58 -17.71 49.11 24.00
N GLY A 59 -16.75 48.17 23.96
CA GLY A 59 -16.68 47.02 24.89
C GLY A 59 -16.38 45.67 24.21
N ILE A 60 -16.19 44.64 25.04
CA ILE A 60 -15.96 43.26 24.59
C ILE A 60 -17.30 42.64 24.19
N ASN A 61 -17.45 42.27 22.91
CA ASN A 61 -18.62 41.56 22.41
C ASN A 61 -18.24 40.14 21.98
N ARG A 62 -19.07 39.16 22.33
CA ARG A 62 -18.94 37.77 21.85
C ARG A 62 -19.93 37.55 20.70
N LEU A 63 -19.42 37.25 19.51
CA LEU A 63 -20.26 36.79 18.42
C LEU A 63 -20.26 35.26 18.42
N LEU A 64 -21.45 34.66 18.53
CA LEU A 64 -21.63 33.22 18.34
C LEU A 64 -21.47 32.94 16.85
N LEU A 65 -20.28 32.56 16.41
CA LEU A 65 -20.11 32.02 15.08
C LEU A 65 -20.65 30.60 15.09
N ILE A 66 -21.91 30.44 14.67
CA ILE A 66 -22.42 29.17 14.14
C ILE A 66 -21.76 28.97 12.76
N CYS A 67 -20.44 28.94 12.73
CA CYS A 67 -19.68 28.38 11.63
C CYS A 67 -19.36 26.96 12.03
N GLN A 68 -20.39 26.11 12.02
CA GLN A 68 -20.21 24.68 12.02
C GLN A 68 -19.60 24.29 10.67
N ALA A 69 -18.31 24.54 10.49
CA ALA A 69 -17.47 23.61 9.77
C ALA A 69 -17.20 22.42 10.70
N PHE A 70 -18.27 21.74 11.14
CA PHE A 70 -18.15 20.38 11.64
C PHE A 70 -17.98 19.54 10.37
N PRO A 71 -16.78 19.00 10.05
CA PRO A 71 -16.71 17.96 9.05
C PRO A 71 -17.68 16.87 9.50
N MET A 72 -18.62 16.46 8.63
CA MET A 72 -19.60 15.41 8.90
C MET A 72 -18.92 14.30 9.70
N SER A 73 -19.24 14.24 10.99
CA SER A 73 -18.45 13.47 11.94
C SER A 73 -19.04 12.08 11.94
N PHE A 74 -18.37 11.13 11.31
CA PHE A 74 -18.72 9.73 11.47
C PHE A 74 -18.64 9.36 12.96
N SER A 75 -19.54 8.47 13.40
CA SER A 75 -19.47 7.95 14.77
C SER A 75 -18.12 7.27 15.01
N PRO A 76 -17.62 7.22 16.26
CA PRO A 76 -16.30 6.67 16.55
C PRO A 76 -16.06 5.27 15.99
N LEU A 77 -17.07 4.39 16.03
CA LEU A 77 -17.00 3.03 15.49
C LEU A 77 -16.90 3.01 13.95
N ILE A 78 -17.63 3.89 13.26
CA ILE A 78 -17.54 4.01 11.80
C ILE A 78 -16.15 4.52 11.40
N ARG A 79 -15.61 5.49 12.15
CA ARG A 79 -14.26 6.00 11.91
C ARG A 79 -13.21 4.90 12.09
N GLN A 80 -13.30 4.11 13.16
CA GLN A 80 -12.40 2.97 13.38
C GLN A 80 -12.46 1.97 12.23
N LEU A 81 -13.65 1.63 11.73
CA LEU A 81 -13.80 0.73 10.58
C LEU A 81 -13.15 1.31 9.31
N ILE A 82 -13.34 2.61 9.05
CA ILE A 82 -12.72 3.30 7.91
C ILE A 82 -11.19 3.24 8.02
N ASP A 83 -10.64 3.55 9.19
CA ASP A 83 -9.20 3.53 9.40
C ASP A 83 -8.62 2.11 9.32
N ALA A 84 -9.35 1.10 9.82
CA ALA A 84 -8.96 -0.30 9.66
C ALA A 84 -8.95 -0.75 8.19
N LEU A 85 -9.93 -0.35 7.38
CA LEU A 85 -9.97 -0.71 5.96
C LEU A 85 -8.84 -0.08 5.13
N ARG A 86 -8.22 1.00 5.61
CA ARG A 86 -7.09 1.67 4.93
C ARG A 86 -5.77 0.93 5.04
N THR A 87 -5.67 -0.11 5.88
CA THR A 87 -4.47 -0.97 5.93
C THR A 87 -4.36 -1.86 4.69
N LEU A 88 -5.46 -2.05 3.96
CA LEU A 88 -5.48 -2.86 2.75
C LEU A 88 -4.75 -2.15 1.60
N PRO A 89 -3.87 -2.85 0.86
CA PRO A 89 -3.17 -2.26 -0.26
C PRO A 89 -4.16 -1.79 -1.34
N GLY A 90 -3.95 -0.57 -1.86
CA GLY A 90 -4.82 0.03 -2.87
C GLY A 90 -6.11 0.69 -2.33
N VAL A 91 -6.33 0.70 -1.01
CA VAL A 91 -7.53 1.31 -0.41
C VAL A 91 -7.22 2.69 0.19
N GLY A 92 -7.59 3.75 -0.55
CA GLY A 92 -7.52 5.12 -0.07
C GLY A 92 -8.70 5.53 0.85
N GLN A 93 -8.60 6.70 1.48
CA GLN A 93 -9.59 7.19 2.46
C GLN A 93 -11.02 7.23 1.93
N LYS A 94 -11.24 7.77 0.71
CA LYS A 94 -12.58 7.84 0.10
C LYS A 94 -13.15 6.46 -0.22
N THR A 95 -12.29 5.53 -0.62
CA THR A 95 -12.68 4.14 -0.92
C THR A 95 -13.09 3.42 0.37
N ALA A 96 -12.28 3.53 1.43
CA ALA A 96 -12.57 2.96 2.74
C ALA A 96 -13.89 3.50 3.33
N GLN A 97 -14.15 4.80 3.22
CA GLN A 97 -15.43 5.42 3.60
C GLN A 97 -16.62 4.76 2.90
N ARG A 98 -16.53 4.59 1.57
CA ARG A 98 -17.59 3.95 0.79
C ARG A 98 -17.81 2.50 1.19
N MET A 99 -16.73 1.72 1.37
CA MET A 99 -16.80 0.33 1.79
C MET A 99 -17.44 0.18 3.17
N ALA A 100 -17.03 1.00 4.15
CA ALA A 100 -17.56 0.97 5.51
C ALA A 100 -19.07 1.24 5.53
N LEU A 101 -19.53 2.30 4.87
CA LEU A 101 -20.95 2.64 4.83
C LEU A 101 -21.78 1.58 4.08
N GLN A 102 -21.29 1.09 2.94
CA GLN A 102 -21.96 0.04 2.17
C GLN A 102 -22.15 -1.25 2.99
N LEU A 103 -21.12 -1.69 3.72
CA LEU A 103 -21.21 -2.87 4.60
C LEU A 103 -22.26 -2.65 5.70
N LEU A 104 -22.28 -1.48 6.32
CA LEU A 104 -23.20 -1.18 7.42
C LEU A 104 -24.66 -1.01 6.99
N GLU A 105 -24.89 -0.48 5.79
CA GLU A 105 -26.22 -0.23 5.23
C GLU A 105 -26.82 -1.47 4.56
N ARG A 106 -26.02 -2.24 3.82
CA ARG A 106 -26.53 -3.26 2.90
C ARG A 106 -26.06 -4.68 3.18
N ASP A 107 -24.94 -4.88 3.88
CA ASP A 107 -24.41 -6.24 4.13
C ASP A 107 -23.69 -6.40 5.48
N ARG A 108 -24.43 -6.20 6.57
CA ARG A 108 -23.91 -6.42 7.92
C ARG A 108 -23.47 -7.86 8.14
N SER A 109 -24.18 -8.82 7.55
CA SER A 109 -23.85 -10.24 7.64
C SER A 109 -22.51 -10.56 6.98
N GLY A 110 -22.23 -9.97 5.81
CA GLY A 110 -20.96 -10.10 5.12
C GLY A 110 -19.82 -9.42 5.87
N GLY A 111 -20.07 -8.27 6.50
CA GLY A 111 -19.10 -7.63 7.39
C GLY A 111 -18.67 -8.53 8.55
N LEU A 112 -19.61 -9.23 9.20
CA LEU A 112 -19.30 -10.18 10.27
C LEU A 112 -18.55 -11.42 9.76
N ARG A 113 -18.95 -11.98 8.61
CA ARG A 113 -18.22 -13.09 7.99
C ARG A 113 -16.78 -12.70 7.63
N LEU A 114 -16.59 -11.49 7.09
CA LEU A 114 -15.27 -10.95 6.77
C LEU A 114 -14.40 -10.82 8.04
N ALA A 115 -14.95 -10.28 9.12
CA ALA A 115 -14.22 -10.15 10.39
C ALA A 115 -13.77 -11.52 10.92
N GLN A 116 -14.65 -12.53 10.87
CA GLN A 116 -14.30 -13.89 11.27
C GLN A 116 -13.21 -14.50 10.38
N ALA A 117 -13.33 -14.38 9.06
CA ALA A 117 -12.35 -14.89 8.11
C ALA A 117 -10.98 -14.23 8.30
N LEU A 118 -10.93 -12.92 8.54
CA LEU A 118 -9.70 -12.19 8.84
C LEU A 118 -9.04 -12.71 10.12
N SER A 119 -9.79 -12.83 11.22
CA SER A 119 -9.24 -13.34 12.49
C SER A 119 -8.67 -14.75 12.33
N GLN A 120 -9.45 -15.64 11.71
CA GLN A 120 -9.04 -17.03 11.49
C GLN A 120 -7.81 -17.14 10.59
N ALA A 121 -7.73 -16.35 9.51
CA ALA A 121 -6.58 -16.37 8.62
C ALA A 121 -5.32 -15.82 9.28
N MET A 122 -5.42 -14.72 10.05
CA MET A 122 -4.27 -14.12 10.73
C MET A 122 -3.71 -15.02 11.85
N GLU A 123 -4.55 -15.83 12.49
CA GLU A 123 -4.15 -16.75 13.56
C GLU A 123 -3.74 -18.14 13.03
N GLY A 124 -4.41 -18.63 12.00
CA GLY A 124 -4.28 -20.02 11.53
C GLY A 124 -3.29 -20.22 10.38
N VAL A 125 -3.00 -19.18 9.59
CA VAL A 125 -2.07 -19.31 8.45
C VAL A 125 -0.63 -19.12 8.93
N GLY A 126 0.14 -20.20 8.84
CA GLY A 126 1.58 -20.20 9.11
C GLY A 126 2.41 -20.28 7.82
N HIS A 127 3.55 -20.95 7.93
CA HIS A 127 4.45 -21.19 6.82
C HIS A 127 4.72 -22.69 6.65
N CYS A 128 4.76 -23.13 5.40
CA CYS A 128 5.17 -24.48 5.05
C CYS A 128 6.60 -24.74 5.55
N ARG A 129 6.81 -25.88 6.22
CA ARG A 129 8.11 -26.26 6.78
C ARG A 129 9.20 -26.40 5.71
N GLN A 130 8.82 -26.78 4.47
CA GLN A 130 9.77 -27.02 3.38
C GLN A 130 9.99 -25.80 2.49
N CYS A 131 8.93 -25.29 1.87
CA CYS A 131 9.03 -24.22 0.86
C CYS A 131 8.76 -22.83 1.42
N ARG A 132 8.33 -22.71 2.68
CA ARG A 132 8.03 -21.44 3.37
C ARG A 132 6.87 -20.61 2.83
N THR A 133 6.10 -21.13 1.86
CA THR A 133 4.86 -20.50 1.42
C THR A 133 3.81 -20.45 2.53
N LEU A 134 2.80 -19.60 2.38
CA LEU A 134 1.70 -19.49 3.34
C LEU A 134 0.80 -20.72 3.29
N THR A 135 0.55 -21.34 4.44
CA THR A 135 -0.35 -22.48 4.59
C THR A 135 -0.73 -22.68 6.05
N GLU A 136 -1.94 -23.20 6.28
CA GLU A 136 -2.42 -23.66 7.59
C GLU A 136 -1.88 -25.04 8.01
N GLN A 137 -1.30 -25.80 7.06
CA GLN A 137 -0.77 -27.14 7.28
C GLN A 137 0.75 -27.10 7.48
N GLU A 138 1.33 -28.15 8.05
CA GLU A 138 2.80 -28.25 8.16
C GLU A 138 3.47 -28.26 6.78
N LEU A 139 2.83 -28.90 5.80
CA LEU A 139 3.23 -28.91 4.39
C LEU A 139 2.14 -28.29 3.53
N CYS A 140 2.51 -27.38 2.64
CA CYS A 140 1.55 -26.82 1.68
C CYS A 140 1.11 -27.88 0.65
N PRO A 141 0.01 -27.63 -0.08
CA PRO A 141 -0.49 -28.56 -1.10
C PRO A 141 0.57 -28.95 -2.15
N GLN A 142 1.47 -28.04 -2.51
CA GLN A 142 2.55 -28.30 -3.47
C GLN A 142 3.65 -29.19 -2.89
N CYS A 143 3.97 -29.08 -1.61
CA CYS A 143 4.97 -29.94 -0.96
C CYS A 143 4.40 -31.32 -0.60
N ALA A 144 3.11 -31.38 -0.25
CA ALA A 144 2.44 -32.63 0.11
C ALA A 144 2.14 -33.54 -1.10
N ASP A 145 2.02 -32.98 -2.31
CA ASP A 145 1.74 -33.77 -3.52
C ASP A 145 2.97 -34.58 -3.97
N THR A 146 2.85 -35.91 -3.94
CA THR A 146 3.93 -36.85 -4.32
C THR A 146 4.06 -37.05 -5.83
N ARG A 147 3.14 -36.50 -6.64
CA ARG A 147 3.18 -36.61 -8.11
C ARG A 147 4.05 -35.52 -8.76
N ARG A 148 4.59 -34.62 -7.96
CA ARG A 148 5.45 -33.52 -8.41
C ARG A 148 6.88 -33.98 -8.64
N ASP A 149 7.59 -33.19 -9.43
CA ASP A 149 8.98 -33.45 -9.74
C ASP A 149 9.89 -32.97 -8.60
N ASP A 150 10.59 -33.92 -7.99
CA ASP A 150 11.55 -33.71 -6.90
C ASP A 150 12.98 -33.36 -7.39
N THR A 151 13.18 -33.29 -8.71
CA THR A 151 14.48 -32.93 -9.32
C THR A 151 14.58 -31.43 -9.64
N GLN A 152 13.46 -30.70 -9.67
CA GLN A 152 13.43 -29.28 -9.99
C GLN A 152 12.98 -28.44 -8.78
N LEU A 153 13.70 -27.36 -8.51
CA LEU A 153 13.37 -26.38 -7.48
C LEU A 153 13.20 -24.98 -8.08
N CYS A 154 12.02 -24.38 -7.96
CA CYS A 154 11.74 -23.01 -8.37
C CYS A 154 11.82 -22.05 -7.17
N VAL A 155 12.77 -21.12 -7.21
CA VAL A 155 12.99 -20.11 -6.18
C VAL A 155 12.27 -18.82 -6.55
N VAL A 156 11.39 -18.33 -5.68
CA VAL A 156 10.56 -17.13 -5.90
C VAL A 156 10.64 -16.15 -4.71
N GLU A 157 10.22 -14.90 -4.90
CA GLU A 157 10.31 -13.86 -3.86
C GLU A 157 9.19 -13.93 -2.82
N GLY A 158 8.00 -14.36 -3.21
CA GLY A 158 6.85 -14.42 -2.31
C GLY A 158 5.76 -15.44 -2.70
N PRO A 159 4.72 -15.59 -1.86
CA PRO A 159 3.63 -16.54 -2.10
C PRO A 159 2.79 -16.23 -3.35
N MET A 160 2.68 -14.96 -3.73
CA MET A 160 1.97 -14.54 -4.94
C MET A 160 2.66 -15.05 -6.21
N ASP A 161 3.98 -15.12 -6.19
CA ASP A 161 4.77 -15.61 -7.31
C ASP A 161 4.60 -17.12 -7.48
N VAL A 162 4.47 -17.87 -6.37
CA VAL A 162 4.11 -19.30 -6.42
C VAL A 162 2.79 -19.47 -7.16
N TYR A 163 1.77 -18.67 -6.81
CA TYR A 163 0.47 -18.74 -7.48
C TYR A 163 0.57 -18.42 -8.97
N ALA A 164 1.34 -17.39 -9.34
CA ALA A 164 1.56 -17.02 -10.75
C ALA A 164 2.23 -18.15 -11.54
N VAL A 165 3.27 -18.78 -10.98
CA VAL A 165 3.96 -19.89 -11.63
C VAL A 165 3.08 -21.15 -11.69
N GLU A 166 2.26 -21.41 -10.68
CA GLU A 166 1.31 -22.54 -10.68
C GLU A 166 0.32 -22.47 -11.85
N GLN A 167 -0.12 -21.27 -12.25
CA GLN A 167 -1.00 -21.11 -13.42
C GLN A 167 -0.35 -21.53 -14.74
N THR A 168 0.99 -21.58 -14.80
CA THR A 168 1.71 -22.05 -16.00
C THR A 168 1.70 -23.58 -16.15
N GLY A 169 1.23 -24.30 -15.13
CA GLY A 169 1.24 -25.77 -15.10
C GLY A 169 2.55 -26.39 -14.64
N TYR A 170 3.45 -25.59 -14.05
CA TYR A 170 4.70 -26.07 -13.46
C TYR A 170 4.45 -27.18 -12.42
N ARG A 171 5.26 -28.25 -12.44
CA ARG A 171 5.10 -29.43 -11.58
C ARG A 171 6.26 -29.69 -10.63
N GLY A 172 7.28 -28.84 -10.61
CA GLY A 172 8.40 -28.97 -9.68
C GLY A 172 8.09 -28.46 -8.27
N ARG A 173 9.12 -28.42 -7.43
CA ARG A 173 9.06 -27.88 -6.06
C ARG A 173 9.31 -26.39 -6.03
N TYR A 174 8.94 -25.76 -4.92
CA TYR A 174 9.17 -24.33 -4.70
C TYR A 174 10.05 -24.07 -3.50
N PHE A 175 10.70 -22.92 -3.51
CA PHE A 175 11.23 -22.27 -2.33
C PHE A 175 10.86 -20.79 -2.36
N VAL A 176 10.19 -20.33 -1.31
CA VAL A 176 9.75 -18.94 -1.17
C VAL A 176 10.75 -18.20 -0.29
N LEU A 177 11.42 -17.23 -0.88
CA LEU A 177 12.22 -16.24 -0.18
C LEU A 177 11.30 -15.30 0.62
N LYS A 178 11.90 -14.34 1.33
CA LYS A 178 11.16 -13.24 1.96
C LYS A 178 11.47 -11.92 1.24
N GLY A 179 11.17 -11.86 -0.04
CA GLY A 179 11.53 -10.75 -0.93
C GLY A 179 12.91 -10.94 -1.57
N HIS A 180 13.63 -9.83 -1.74
CA HIS A 180 14.91 -9.74 -2.44
C HIS A 180 15.99 -9.05 -1.58
N LEU A 181 17.26 -9.21 -1.97
CA LEU A 181 18.38 -8.50 -1.35
C LEU A 181 18.25 -7.00 -1.60
N SER A 182 18.23 -6.22 -0.53
CA SER A 182 18.25 -4.76 -0.59
C SER A 182 19.25 -4.21 0.43
N PRO A 183 20.47 -3.84 -0.01
CA PRO A 183 21.45 -3.20 0.87
C PRO A 183 20.94 -1.88 1.46
N LEU A 184 20.08 -1.16 0.73
CA LEU A 184 19.51 0.11 1.15
C LEU A 184 18.51 -0.06 2.30
N ASP A 185 17.74 -1.14 2.29
CA ASP A 185 16.77 -1.46 3.34
C ASP A 185 17.39 -2.34 4.47
N GLY A 186 18.69 -2.64 4.38
CA GLY A 186 19.38 -3.52 5.32
C GLY A 186 18.96 -4.99 5.25
N LEU A 187 18.33 -5.42 4.14
CA LEU A 187 17.86 -6.78 3.92
C LEU A 187 18.99 -7.63 3.30
N GLY A 188 19.71 -8.35 4.16
CA GLY A 188 20.77 -9.28 3.78
C GLY A 188 20.31 -10.72 3.50
N PRO A 189 21.25 -11.63 3.16
CA PRO A 189 20.97 -13.03 2.83
C PRO A 189 20.19 -13.80 3.91
N ASP A 190 20.49 -13.56 5.17
CA ASP A 190 19.81 -14.22 6.31
C ASP A 190 18.35 -13.78 6.43
N ALA A 191 18.07 -12.51 6.13
CA ALA A 191 16.73 -11.94 6.23
C ALA A 191 15.79 -12.53 5.15
N ILE A 192 16.29 -12.65 3.92
CA ILE A 192 15.51 -13.20 2.80
C ILE A 192 15.44 -14.73 2.82
N GLY A 193 16.32 -15.38 3.59
CA GLY A 193 16.24 -16.79 3.87
C GLY A 193 17.11 -17.69 3.00
N ILE A 194 18.27 -17.19 2.54
CA ILE A 194 19.24 -17.98 1.78
C ILE A 194 19.77 -19.20 2.58
N PRO A 195 20.08 -19.11 3.88
CA PRO A 195 20.55 -20.28 4.62
C PRO A 195 19.55 -21.44 4.60
N GLN A 196 18.25 -21.14 4.71
CA GLN A 196 17.20 -22.16 4.64
C GLN A 196 17.04 -22.74 3.23
N LEU A 197 17.29 -21.95 2.17
CA LEU A 197 17.32 -22.45 0.80
C LEU A 197 18.45 -23.47 0.64
N MET A 198 19.65 -23.13 1.11
CA MET A 198 20.79 -24.02 1.00
C MET A 198 20.60 -25.30 1.82
N ALA A 199 20.08 -25.19 3.05
CA ALA A 199 19.72 -26.35 3.86
C ALA A 199 18.70 -27.24 3.15
N ARG A 200 17.67 -26.64 2.53
CA ARG A 200 16.63 -27.37 1.79
C ARG A 200 17.18 -28.15 0.60
N ILE A 201 18.19 -27.60 -0.08
CA ILE A 201 18.88 -28.24 -1.19
C ILE A 201 19.73 -29.41 -0.70
N GLU A 202 20.48 -29.21 0.39
CA GLU A 202 21.35 -30.23 0.98
C GLU A 202 20.56 -31.39 1.59
N GLU A 203 19.47 -31.11 2.32
CA GLU A 203 18.64 -32.12 2.99
C GLU A 203 17.96 -33.07 2.01
N GLN A 204 17.46 -32.55 0.87
CA GLN A 204 16.78 -33.40 -0.11
C GLN A 204 17.77 -34.08 -1.07
N GLY A 205 18.85 -33.40 -1.48
CA GLY A 205 19.92 -33.98 -2.29
C GLY A 205 19.52 -34.50 -3.68
N SER A 206 18.25 -34.37 -4.09
CA SER A 206 17.73 -34.89 -5.37
C SER A 206 17.58 -33.83 -6.46
N PHE A 207 17.79 -32.55 -6.13
CA PHE A 207 17.62 -31.48 -7.11
C PHE A 207 18.74 -31.49 -8.14
N THR A 208 18.38 -31.55 -9.42
CA THR A 208 19.29 -31.42 -10.55
C THR A 208 19.31 -30.01 -11.11
N GLU A 209 18.20 -29.28 -10.96
CA GLU A 209 18.03 -27.92 -11.48
C GLU A 209 17.38 -27.01 -10.43
N VAL A 210 17.93 -25.81 -10.28
CA VAL A 210 17.34 -24.73 -9.49
C VAL A 210 17.00 -23.56 -10.42
N ILE A 211 15.71 -23.33 -10.60
CA ILE A 211 15.15 -22.26 -11.42
C ILE A 211 15.01 -21.02 -10.56
N LEU A 212 15.76 -19.98 -10.90
CA LEU A 212 15.68 -18.67 -10.26
C LEU A 212 14.57 -17.88 -10.94
N ALA A 213 13.44 -17.75 -10.25
CA ALA A 213 12.25 -17.03 -10.68
C ALA A 213 11.96 -15.81 -9.79
N THR A 214 13.01 -15.13 -9.32
CA THR A 214 12.91 -13.79 -8.73
C THR A 214 12.44 -12.78 -9.77
N ASN A 215 11.88 -11.66 -9.32
CA ASN A 215 11.35 -10.62 -10.19
C ASN A 215 12.46 -10.05 -11.09
N PRO A 216 12.13 -9.60 -12.32
CA PRO A 216 13.09 -9.00 -13.24
C PRO A 216 13.40 -7.54 -12.87
N THR A 217 13.71 -7.28 -11.59
CA THR A 217 14.13 -5.98 -11.07
C THR A 217 15.62 -5.99 -10.77
N VAL A 218 16.21 -4.82 -10.49
CA VAL A 218 17.65 -4.72 -10.15
C VAL A 218 17.99 -5.58 -8.93
N GLU A 219 17.16 -5.52 -7.90
CA GLU A 219 17.31 -6.27 -6.65
C GLU A 219 17.04 -7.77 -6.86
N GLY A 220 16.03 -8.10 -7.67
CA GLY A 220 15.70 -9.48 -8.01
C GLY A 220 16.80 -10.16 -8.84
N GLU A 221 17.43 -9.44 -9.77
CA GLU A 221 18.60 -9.91 -10.53
C GLU A 221 19.83 -10.06 -9.64
N ALA A 222 20.12 -9.09 -8.77
CA ALA A 222 21.22 -9.21 -7.82
C ALA A 222 21.04 -10.44 -6.91
N THR A 223 19.81 -10.69 -6.46
CA THR A 223 19.46 -11.87 -5.65
C THR A 223 19.64 -13.17 -6.44
N ALA A 224 19.16 -13.23 -7.69
CA ALA A 224 19.36 -14.39 -8.55
C ALA A 224 20.84 -14.67 -8.80
N HIS A 225 21.62 -13.65 -9.14
CA HIS A 225 23.06 -13.79 -9.36
C HIS A 225 23.80 -14.27 -8.11
N TYR A 226 23.44 -13.73 -6.94
CA TYR A 226 24.02 -14.17 -5.67
C TYR A 226 23.73 -15.65 -5.40
N ILE A 227 22.48 -16.09 -5.57
CA ILE A 227 22.11 -17.50 -5.38
C ILE A 227 22.81 -18.38 -6.42
N ALA A 228 22.88 -17.95 -7.68
CA ALA A 228 23.53 -18.71 -8.75
C ALA A 228 25.01 -18.99 -8.45
N GLN A 229 25.73 -18.03 -7.87
CA GLN A 229 27.13 -18.22 -7.45
C GLN A 229 27.24 -19.33 -6.38
N LEU A 230 26.40 -19.28 -5.35
CA LEU A 230 26.37 -20.31 -4.29
C LEU A 230 26.02 -21.71 -4.80
N LEU A 231 25.12 -21.79 -5.79
CA LEU A 231 24.73 -23.06 -6.42
C LEU A 231 25.83 -23.63 -7.31
N THR A 232 26.55 -22.77 -8.03
CA THR A 232 27.65 -23.16 -8.91
C THR A 232 28.78 -23.81 -8.11
N GLU A 233 29.09 -23.27 -6.92
CA GLU A 233 30.08 -23.86 -6.00
C GLU A 233 29.70 -25.28 -5.54
N LYS A 234 28.41 -25.63 -5.58
CA LYS A 234 27.89 -26.98 -5.24
C LYS A 234 27.69 -27.89 -6.46
N GLY A 235 28.01 -27.42 -7.67
CA GLY A 235 27.85 -28.19 -8.90
C GLY A 235 26.40 -28.38 -9.36
N LEU A 236 25.47 -27.54 -8.91
CA LEU A 236 24.07 -27.58 -9.33
C LEU A 236 23.83 -26.68 -10.54
N ILE A 237 22.87 -27.07 -11.39
CA ILE A 237 22.46 -26.27 -12.54
C ILE A 237 21.54 -25.16 -12.03
N ALA A 238 21.99 -23.91 -12.10
CA ALA A 238 21.16 -22.74 -11.88
C ALA A 238 20.63 -22.22 -13.22
N SER A 239 19.31 -22.18 -13.40
CA SER A 239 18.66 -21.60 -14.57
C SER A 239 17.92 -20.33 -14.19
N ARG A 240 17.75 -19.41 -15.14
CA ARG A 240 17.02 -18.14 -14.95
C ARG A 240 15.83 -18.12 -15.90
N ILE A 241 14.69 -17.65 -15.40
CA ILE A 241 13.52 -17.39 -16.26
C ILE A 241 13.89 -16.41 -17.38
N ALA A 242 13.29 -16.56 -18.55
CA ALA A 242 13.62 -15.71 -19.69
C ALA A 242 13.13 -14.27 -19.47
N HIS A 243 13.98 -13.31 -19.81
CA HIS A 243 13.65 -11.89 -19.87
C HIS A 243 13.54 -11.42 -21.31
N GLY A 244 12.54 -10.60 -21.58
CA GLY A 244 12.45 -9.96 -22.89
C GLY A 244 11.06 -9.44 -23.18
N VAL A 245 10.75 -9.40 -24.47
CA VAL A 245 9.51 -8.84 -24.99
C VAL A 245 8.33 -9.73 -24.62
N PRO A 246 7.25 -9.18 -24.03
CA PRO A 246 6.06 -9.95 -23.72
C PRO A 246 5.38 -10.47 -25.00
N LEU A 247 4.81 -11.67 -24.93
CA LEU A 247 4.04 -12.24 -26.04
C LEU A 247 2.82 -11.36 -26.36
N GLY A 248 2.59 -11.11 -27.64
CA GLY A 248 1.51 -10.22 -28.11
C GLY A 248 1.83 -8.73 -27.98
N GLY A 249 3.01 -8.36 -27.49
CA GLY A 249 3.50 -6.98 -27.50
C GLY A 249 4.05 -6.57 -28.87
N GLU A 250 3.82 -5.32 -29.25
CA GLU A 250 4.42 -4.70 -30.43
C GLU A 250 5.74 -4.02 -30.05
N LEU A 251 6.80 -4.21 -30.84
CA LEU A 251 8.15 -3.70 -30.50
C LEU A 251 8.21 -2.19 -30.27
N GLU A 252 7.35 -1.42 -30.95
CA GLU A 252 7.27 0.04 -30.79
C GLU A 252 6.68 0.48 -29.43
N LEU A 253 5.95 -0.41 -28.74
CA LEU A 253 5.32 -0.15 -27.45
C LEU A 253 6.14 -0.66 -26.27
N VAL A 254 7.22 -1.43 -26.54
CA VAL A 254 8.12 -1.95 -25.52
C VAL A 254 9.09 -0.86 -25.08
N ASP A 255 9.37 -0.75 -23.79
CA ASP A 255 10.36 0.19 -23.29
C ASP A 255 11.77 -0.16 -23.81
N GLY A 256 12.58 0.88 -24.04
CA GLY A 256 13.92 0.70 -24.62
C GLY A 256 14.84 -0.20 -23.78
N GLY A 257 14.63 -0.27 -22.46
CA GLY A 257 15.40 -1.13 -21.56
C GLY A 257 15.11 -2.61 -21.78
N THR A 258 13.83 -2.98 -21.78
CA THR A 258 13.37 -4.35 -22.09
C THR A 258 13.82 -4.77 -23.48
N LEU A 259 13.74 -3.88 -24.47
CA LEU A 259 14.19 -4.17 -25.83
C LEU A 259 15.71 -4.39 -25.89
N ALA A 260 16.51 -3.55 -25.22
CA ALA A 260 17.95 -3.72 -25.13
C ALA A 260 18.34 -5.06 -24.46
N HIS A 261 17.66 -5.43 -23.37
CA HIS A 261 17.83 -6.73 -22.71
C HIS A 261 17.48 -7.89 -23.63
N ALA A 262 16.35 -7.83 -24.35
CA ALA A 262 15.96 -8.86 -25.30
C ALA A 262 16.98 -9.03 -26.44
N PHE A 263 17.54 -7.92 -26.96
CA PHE A 263 18.58 -7.96 -27.98
C PHE A 263 19.90 -8.56 -27.47
N ALA A 264 20.30 -8.23 -26.24
CA ALA A 264 21.48 -8.80 -25.60
C ALA A 264 21.34 -10.30 -25.35
N GLY A 265 20.14 -10.75 -24.93
CA GLY A 265 19.82 -12.14 -24.62
C GLY A 265 19.33 -13.00 -25.79
N ARG A 266 19.47 -12.54 -27.04
CA ARG A 266 18.93 -13.25 -28.21
C ARG A 266 19.51 -14.67 -28.35
N LYS A 267 18.64 -15.66 -28.56
CA LYS A 267 19.03 -17.06 -28.76
C LYS A 267 18.96 -17.44 -30.24
N PRO A 268 19.85 -18.34 -30.72
CA PRO A 268 19.71 -18.93 -32.05
C PRO A 268 18.36 -19.66 -32.17
N ILE A 269 17.76 -19.60 -33.36
CA ILE A 269 16.60 -20.44 -33.69
C ILE A 269 17.14 -21.82 -34.10
N SER A 270 16.91 -22.83 -33.29
CA SER A 270 17.13 -24.22 -33.69
C SER A 270 15.99 -24.64 -34.62
N LEU A 271 16.32 -24.84 -35.90
CA LEU A 271 15.43 -25.38 -36.94
C LEU A 271 15.40 -26.91 -36.90
#